data_AF-A0AAU4CD26-F1
#
_entry.id   AF-A0AAU4CD26-F1
#
_cell.length_a   1.000
_cell.length_b   1.000
_cell.length_c   1.000
_cell.angle_alpha   90.00
_cell.angle_beta   90.00
_cell.angle_gamma   90.00
#
_symmetry.space_group_name_H-M   'P 1'
#
loop_
_entity.id
_entity.type
_entity.pdbx_description
1 polymer ?
#
loop_
_entity_poly.entity_id
_entity_poly.type
_entity_poly.pdbx_seq_one_letter_code
_entity_poly.pdbx_strand_id
1 'polypeptide(L)'
;MENFSLILAIVVVTALAFDFTNGFHDTANAMATTISTGALKPKVAVAMSAVLNLVGAFLSVEVANTISKGLVDETGIRPEVIFAALVGAILWNLLTWLVGLPSSSSHALMGGLIGATIASAGTGAVHGDVLVTKVLLPAVAAPIVAGLAAMLATRLSYTLGRKADGRAADKGYRAGQIASAGLVSLAHGTNDAQKTMGIITLALVAGGAVAPDSDPPTWVILSAGLAIALGTYLGGWRIIRTMGKGLTDLQPQQGFAAQTSAATVILASSHLGFSLSTTHSVSGAVMGAGLGRKGGVVRWSTATRMFVAWGLTLPAAALVGALAESVTGLGDWGTGVVAVFLIASSAAIWKISRREVVDASNVNEAEEPAGVITTAIAMVAPPPTGMPAEDVTTDLTATIPAPAAPPAPAAPPAAAV
;
A
#
# COMPACT_ATOMS: atom_id res chain seq x y z
N MET A 1 -1.77 -17.79 35.47
CA MET A 1 -1.09 -18.42 34.31
C MET A 1 -2.05 -18.66 33.15
N GLU A 2 -3.30 -19.08 33.39
CA GLU A 2 -4.29 -19.33 32.31
C GLU A 2 -4.67 -18.08 31.49
N ASN A 3 -5.04 -16.95 32.13
CA ASN A 3 -5.39 -15.70 31.40
C ASN A 3 -4.21 -15.16 30.58
N PHE A 4 -3.00 -15.31 31.11
CA PHE A 4 -1.78 -14.87 30.46
C PHE A 4 -1.47 -15.68 29.19
N SER A 5 -1.70 -16.99 29.22
CA SER A 5 -1.57 -17.83 28.03
C SER A 5 -2.65 -17.52 26.99
N LEU A 6 -3.84 -17.10 27.41
CA LEU A 6 -4.94 -16.74 26.51
C LEU A 6 -4.67 -15.44 25.76
N ILE A 7 -4.24 -14.36 26.44
CA ILE A 7 -3.92 -13.10 25.77
C ILE A 7 -2.78 -13.27 24.77
N LEU A 8 -1.75 -14.04 25.13
CA LEU A 8 -0.64 -14.32 24.24
C LEU A 8 -1.11 -15.05 22.96
N ALA A 9 -2.00 -16.03 23.10
CA ALA A 9 -2.59 -16.71 21.95
C ALA A 9 -3.41 -15.74 21.07
N ILE A 10 -4.18 -14.82 21.67
CA ILE A 10 -4.93 -13.78 20.95
C ILE A 10 -3.97 -12.86 20.18
N VAL A 11 -2.87 -12.43 20.80
CA VAL A 11 -1.84 -11.59 20.13
C VAL A 11 -1.23 -12.33 18.95
N VAL A 12 -0.85 -13.61 19.12
CA VAL A 12 -0.29 -14.42 18.03
C VAL A 12 -1.28 -14.54 16.87
N VAL A 13 -2.54 -14.88 17.14
CA VAL A 13 -3.58 -14.98 16.09
C VAL A 13 -3.80 -13.63 15.41
N THR A 14 -3.81 -12.53 16.16
CA THR A 14 -3.99 -11.18 15.63
C THR A 14 -2.78 -10.74 14.79
N ALA A 15 -1.57 -11.09 15.20
CA ALA A 15 -0.35 -10.82 14.44
C ALA A 15 -0.33 -11.60 13.12
N LEU A 16 -0.73 -12.87 13.13
CA LEU A 16 -0.88 -13.67 11.90
C LEU A 16 -2.00 -13.12 11.00
N ALA A 17 -3.10 -12.64 11.58
CA ALA A 17 -4.15 -11.96 10.81
C ALA A 17 -3.64 -10.64 10.19
N PHE A 18 -2.83 -9.88 10.92
CA PHE A 18 -2.13 -8.72 10.37
C PHE A 18 -1.22 -9.12 9.20
N ASP A 19 -0.40 -10.16 9.35
CA ASP A 19 0.53 -10.59 8.31
C ASP A 19 -0.18 -11.11 7.06
N PHE A 20 -1.30 -11.81 7.26
CA PHE A 20 -2.21 -12.17 6.18
C PHE A 20 -2.79 -10.92 5.50
N THR A 21 -3.21 -9.91 6.27
CA THR A 21 -3.70 -8.66 5.68
C THR A 21 -2.62 -7.93 4.90
N ASN A 22 -1.40 -7.94 5.42
CA ASN A 22 -0.23 -7.37 4.78
C ASN A 22 0.06 -8.08 3.45
N GLY A 23 0.10 -9.41 3.47
CA GLY A 23 0.34 -10.23 2.28
C GLY A 23 -0.61 -9.89 1.14
N PHE A 24 -1.92 -9.79 1.41
CA PHE A 24 -2.89 -9.47 0.36
C PHE A 24 -2.77 -8.01 -0.11
N HIS A 25 -2.50 -7.08 0.81
CA HIS A 25 -2.37 -5.64 0.52
C HIS A 25 -1.18 -5.36 -0.40
N ASP A 26 -0.04 -5.94 -0.04
CA ASP A 26 1.24 -5.73 -0.69
C ASP A 26 1.49 -6.64 -1.91
N THR A 27 0.58 -7.58 -2.23
CA THR A 27 0.62 -8.31 -3.52
C THR A 27 0.72 -7.34 -4.70
N ALA A 28 0.10 -6.16 -4.59
CA ALA A 28 0.15 -5.13 -5.61
C ALA A 28 1.57 -4.63 -5.90
N ASN A 29 2.42 -4.54 -4.87
CA ASN A 29 3.80 -4.07 -5.02
C ASN A 29 4.61 -5.02 -5.91
N ALA A 30 4.44 -6.33 -5.72
CA ALA A 30 5.18 -7.29 -6.53
C ALA A 30 4.54 -7.51 -7.92
N MET A 31 3.21 -7.58 -7.99
CA MET A 31 2.54 -8.16 -9.16
C MET A 31 1.76 -7.17 -10.02
N ALA A 32 1.42 -5.96 -9.55
CA ALA A 32 0.58 -5.05 -10.34
C ALA A 32 1.21 -4.68 -11.68
N THR A 33 2.51 -4.41 -11.71
CA THR A 33 3.25 -4.08 -12.93
C THR A 33 3.37 -5.28 -13.87
N THR A 34 3.60 -6.49 -13.35
CA THR A 34 3.69 -7.72 -14.17
C THR A 34 2.34 -8.13 -14.75
N ILE A 35 1.25 -7.84 -14.03
CA ILE A 35 -0.12 -8.08 -14.49
C ILE A 35 -0.51 -7.02 -15.54
N SER A 36 -0.22 -5.74 -15.29
CA SER A 36 -0.61 -4.66 -16.19
C SER A 36 0.16 -4.65 -17.50
N THR A 37 1.42 -5.09 -17.51
CA THR A 37 2.21 -5.28 -18.74
C THR A 37 1.82 -6.53 -19.53
N GLY A 38 0.98 -7.42 -18.97
CA GLY A 38 0.65 -8.72 -19.58
C GLY A 38 1.79 -9.76 -19.52
N ALA A 39 2.81 -9.54 -18.68
CA ALA A 39 3.90 -10.49 -18.49
C ALA A 39 3.44 -11.79 -17.80
N LEU A 40 2.48 -11.72 -16.87
CA LEU A 40 1.81 -12.89 -16.31
C LEU A 40 0.30 -12.69 -16.23
N LYS A 41 -0.44 -13.80 -16.29
CA LYS A 41 -1.86 -13.81 -15.95
C LYS A 41 -2.05 -13.55 -14.46
N PRO A 42 -3.11 -12.83 -14.02
CA PRO A 42 -3.32 -12.46 -12.62
C PRO A 42 -3.16 -13.59 -11.60
N LYS A 43 -3.83 -14.74 -11.81
CA LYS A 43 -3.75 -15.88 -10.89
C LYS A 43 -2.39 -16.55 -10.83
N VAL A 44 -1.66 -16.59 -11.96
CA VAL A 44 -0.29 -17.14 -12.01
C VAL A 44 0.68 -16.23 -11.27
N ALA A 45 0.51 -14.91 -11.44
CA ALA A 45 1.33 -13.89 -10.78
C ALA A 45 1.22 -13.99 -9.25
N VAL A 46 0.01 -14.02 -8.69
CA VAL A 46 -0.18 -14.11 -7.24
C VAL A 46 0.24 -15.46 -6.65
N ALA A 47 0.11 -16.56 -7.41
CA ALA A 47 0.60 -17.88 -7.00
C ALA A 47 2.14 -17.91 -6.90
N MET A 48 2.83 -17.40 -7.92
CA MET A 48 4.29 -17.27 -7.90
C MET A 48 4.75 -16.39 -6.74
N SER A 49 4.06 -15.25 -6.53
CA SER A 49 4.38 -14.31 -5.45
C SER A 49 4.20 -14.95 -4.08
N ALA A 50 3.12 -15.70 -3.85
CA ALA A 50 2.86 -16.39 -2.58
C ALA A 50 3.97 -17.40 -2.23
N VAL A 51 4.39 -18.23 -3.19
CA VAL A 51 5.48 -19.19 -2.98
C VAL A 51 6.79 -18.47 -2.64
N LEU A 52 7.11 -17.39 -3.36
CA LEU A 52 8.35 -16.65 -3.13
C LEU A 52 8.31 -15.83 -1.84
N ASN A 53 7.15 -15.31 -1.41
CA ASN A 53 6.98 -14.71 -0.09
C ASN A 53 7.26 -15.73 1.02
N LEU A 54 6.71 -16.95 0.90
CA LEU A 54 6.96 -18.02 1.86
C LEU A 54 8.46 -18.37 1.92
N VAL A 55 9.12 -18.53 0.78
CA VAL A 55 10.58 -18.79 0.75
C VAL A 55 11.35 -17.62 1.35
N GLY A 56 10.99 -16.38 0.99
CA GLY A 56 11.63 -15.17 1.47
C GLY A 56 11.61 -15.04 3.00
N ALA A 57 10.54 -15.51 3.65
CA ALA A 57 10.39 -15.51 5.09
C ALA A 57 11.49 -16.30 5.83
N PHE A 58 12.11 -17.31 5.18
CA PHE A 58 13.18 -18.12 5.79
C PHE A 58 14.59 -17.59 5.51
N LEU A 59 14.76 -16.49 4.77
CA LEU A 59 16.07 -16.03 4.34
C LEU A 59 16.81 -15.13 5.34
N SER A 60 16.12 -14.56 6.33
CA SER A 60 16.72 -13.67 7.32
C SER A 60 15.81 -13.51 8.54
N VAL A 61 16.40 -13.07 9.66
CA VAL A 61 15.73 -12.72 10.92
C VAL A 61 16.13 -11.32 11.45
N GLU A 62 16.93 -10.57 10.68
CA GLU A 62 17.54 -9.30 11.11
C GLU A 62 16.52 -8.17 11.34
N VAL A 63 15.52 -8.08 10.46
CA VAL A 63 14.41 -7.13 10.62
C VAL A 63 13.58 -7.51 11.82
N ALA A 64 13.32 -8.81 12.04
CA ALA A 64 12.57 -9.29 13.20
C ALA A 64 13.26 -8.87 14.50
N ASN A 65 14.59 -9.04 14.57
CA ASN A 65 15.41 -8.63 15.70
C ASN A 65 15.39 -7.10 15.93
N THR A 66 15.33 -6.30 14.85
CA THR A 66 15.19 -4.84 14.99
C THR A 66 13.83 -4.44 15.57
N ILE A 67 12.76 -5.15 15.18
CA ILE A 67 11.41 -4.89 15.72
C ILE A 67 11.30 -5.31 17.18
N SER A 68 11.77 -6.51 17.53
CA SER A 68 11.61 -7.03 18.89
C SER A 68 12.48 -6.31 19.91
N LYS A 69 13.70 -5.89 19.54
CA LYS A 69 14.71 -5.39 20.51
C LYS A 69 14.93 -3.86 20.49
N GLY A 70 14.51 -3.17 19.43
CA GLY A 70 15.02 -1.83 19.13
C GLY A 70 14.07 -0.67 19.41
N LEU A 71 12.77 -0.83 19.14
CA LEU A 71 11.88 0.32 18.96
C LEU A 71 11.21 0.82 20.26
N VAL A 72 10.95 -0.10 21.19
CA VAL A 72 10.19 0.15 22.42
C VAL A 72 10.91 -0.52 23.58
N ASP A 73 10.89 0.11 24.75
CA ASP A 73 11.37 -0.51 25.98
C ASP A 73 10.52 -1.74 26.32
N GLU A 74 11.13 -2.93 26.27
CA GLU A 74 10.48 -4.20 26.59
C GLU A 74 9.99 -4.23 28.05
N THR A 75 10.60 -3.42 28.92
CA THR A 75 10.31 -3.34 30.34
C THR A 75 8.97 -2.61 30.59
N GLY A 76 7.89 -3.39 30.68
CA GLY A 76 6.56 -2.87 31.00
C GLY A 76 5.54 -2.92 29.85
N ILE A 77 5.94 -3.40 28.66
CA ILE A 77 5.00 -3.70 27.57
C ILE A 77 4.33 -5.04 27.87
N ARG A 78 3.01 -4.99 28.11
CA ARG A 78 2.21 -6.19 28.29
C ARG A 78 1.66 -6.68 26.94
N PRO A 79 1.33 -7.97 26.77
CA PRO A 79 0.72 -8.49 25.54
C PRO A 79 -0.51 -7.70 25.06
N GLU A 80 -1.30 -7.11 25.97
CA GLU A 80 -2.46 -6.28 25.64
C GLU A 80 -2.09 -5.03 24.83
N VAL A 81 -0.92 -4.43 25.11
CA VAL A 81 -0.41 -3.26 24.38
C VAL A 81 -0.09 -3.63 22.94
N ILE A 82 0.52 -4.80 22.75
CA ILE A 82 0.85 -5.35 21.43
C ILE A 82 -0.44 -5.69 20.67
N PHE A 83 -1.44 -6.24 21.36
CA PHE A 83 -2.76 -6.48 20.79
C PHE A 83 -3.41 -5.17 20.29
N ALA A 84 -3.42 -4.12 21.13
CA ALA A 84 -3.93 -2.81 20.76
C ALA A 84 -3.20 -2.20 19.55
N ALA A 85 -1.87 -2.33 19.51
CA ALA A 85 -1.05 -1.91 18.38
C ALA A 85 -1.47 -2.58 17.06
N LEU A 86 -1.65 -3.90 17.09
CA LEU A 86 -2.07 -4.69 15.93
C LEU A 86 -3.47 -4.32 15.45
N VAL A 87 -4.40 -4.00 16.37
CA VAL A 87 -5.75 -3.52 16.01
C VAL A 87 -5.66 -2.24 15.17
N GLY A 88 -4.84 -1.27 15.59
CA GLY A 88 -4.60 -0.05 14.83
C GLY A 88 -4.04 -0.31 13.43
N ALA A 89 -3.05 -1.21 13.34
CA ALA A 89 -2.43 -1.58 12.08
C ALA A 89 -3.39 -2.29 11.11
N ILE A 90 -4.14 -3.28 11.59
CA ILE A 90 -5.09 -4.07 10.79
C ILE A 90 -6.22 -3.18 10.27
N LEU A 91 -6.84 -2.38 11.13
CA LEU A 91 -7.96 -1.53 10.72
C LEU A 91 -7.53 -0.49 9.70
N TRP A 92 -6.33 0.07 9.84
CA TRP A 92 -5.79 0.97 8.83
C TRP A 92 -5.55 0.27 7.49
N ASN A 93 -4.91 -0.91 7.50
CA ASN A 93 -4.68 -1.71 6.29
C ASN A 93 -5.98 -2.07 5.57
N LEU A 94 -7.00 -2.51 6.31
CA LEU A 94 -8.30 -2.85 5.74
C LEU A 94 -9.02 -1.63 5.17
N LEU A 95 -8.94 -0.48 5.84
CA LEU A 95 -9.53 0.76 5.37
C LEU A 95 -8.89 1.24 4.06
N THR A 96 -7.56 1.27 4.00
CA THR A 96 -6.84 1.72 2.79
C THR A 96 -7.04 0.75 1.63
N TRP A 97 -7.13 -0.56 1.90
CA TRP A 97 -7.52 -1.55 0.90
C TRP A 97 -8.93 -1.33 0.37
N LEU A 98 -9.90 -1.04 1.24
CA LEU A 98 -11.29 -0.80 0.84
C LEU A 98 -11.38 0.31 -0.21
N VAL A 99 -10.64 1.40 0.02
CA VAL A 99 -10.58 2.55 -0.90
C VAL A 99 -9.55 2.38 -2.02
N GLY A 100 -8.84 1.25 -2.08
CA GLY A 100 -7.86 0.94 -3.12
C GLY A 100 -6.60 1.81 -3.09
N LEU A 101 -6.25 2.38 -1.93
CA LEU A 101 -5.06 3.22 -1.76
C LEU A 101 -3.87 2.36 -1.30
N PRO A 102 -2.74 2.37 -2.03
CA PRO A 102 -1.52 1.69 -1.61
C PRO A 102 -0.88 2.45 -0.42
N SER A 103 -1.11 1.94 0.78
CA SER A 103 -0.49 2.36 2.03
C SER A 103 0.58 1.38 2.50
N SER A 104 1.47 1.81 3.38
CA SER A 104 2.50 0.95 3.94
C SER A 104 2.03 0.21 5.19
N SER A 105 1.90 -1.12 5.12
CA SER A 105 1.67 -1.96 6.31
C SER A 105 2.76 -1.80 7.38
N SER A 106 4.02 -1.64 6.98
CA SER A 106 5.13 -1.37 7.90
C SER A 106 4.85 -0.15 8.79
N HIS A 107 4.48 0.99 8.19
CA HIS A 107 4.19 2.21 8.96
C HIS A 107 2.89 2.12 9.75
N ALA A 108 1.92 1.32 9.30
CA ALA A 108 0.71 1.06 10.06
C ALA A 108 1.04 0.28 11.34
N LEU A 109 1.87 -0.75 11.25
CA LEU A 109 2.35 -1.52 12.40
C LEU A 109 3.15 -0.66 13.37
N MET A 110 4.11 0.11 12.86
CA MET A 110 4.91 1.02 13.69
C MET A 110 4.05 2.09 14.34
N GLY A 111 3.13 2.71 13.58
CA GLY A 111 2.19 3.68 14.09
C GLY A 111 1.37 3.10 15.24
N GLY A 112 0.72 1.96 15.02
CA GLY A 112 -0.04 1.25 16.04
C GLY A 112 0.77 0.97 17.31
N LEU A 113 2.01 0.47 17.15
CA LEU A 113 2.91 0.16 18.26
C LEU A 113 3.32 1.42 19.04
N ILE A 114 3.71 2.49 18.34
CA ILE A 114 4.05 3.79 18.96
C ILE A 114 2.84 4.35 19.72
N GLY A 115 1.66 4.34 19.10
CA GLY A 115 0.45 4.87 19.71
C GLY A 115 0.04 4.13 20.97
N ALA A 116 -0.01 2.80 20.91
CA ALA A 116 -0.32 1.96 22.06
C ALA A 116 0.74 2.10 23.17
N THR A 117 2.02 2.15 22.81
CA THR A 117 3.12 2.35 23.77
C THR A 117 3.01 3.70 24.48
N ILE A 118 2.76 4.78 23.75
CA ILE A 118 2.60 6.12 24.33
C ILE A 118 1.40 6.15 25.28
N ALA A 119 0.29 5.49 24.92
CA ALA A 119 -0.90 5.41 25.76
C ALA A 119 -0.66 4.58 27.04
N SER A 120 0.14 3.50 26.97
CA SER A 120 0.41 2.63 28.12
C SER A 120 1.51 3.16 29.05
N ALA A 121 2.60 3.69 28.49
CA ALA A 121 3.85 3.96 29.21
C ALA A 121 4.40 5.38 29.00
N GLY A 122 3.70 6.22 28.25
CA GLY A 122 4.11 7.59 27.94
C GLY A 122 5.15 7.69 26.83
N THR A 123 5.51 8.92 26.47
CA THR A 123 6.42 9.19 25.34
C THR A 123 7.85 8.70 25.58
N GLY A 124 8.26 8.54 26.84
CA GLY A 124 9.61 8.08 27.21
C GLY A 124 9.88 6.61 26.90
N ALA A 125 8.83 5.80 26.71
CA ALA A 125 8.95 4.37 26.39
C ALA A 125 9.23 4.08 24.90
N VAL A 126 9.18 5.10 24.04
CA VAL A 126 9.50 4.99 22.62
C VAL A 126 10.91 5.51 22.37
N HIS A 127 11.78 4.68 21.79
CA HIS A 127 13.13 5.08 21.41
C HIS A 127 13.08 5.98 20.17
N GLY A 128 12.97 7.29 20.39
CA GLY A 128 12.79 8.28 19.32
C GLY A 128 13.93 8.31 18.30
N ASP A 129 15.16 8.03 18.72
CA ASP A 129 16.33 7.90 17.86
C ASP A 129 16.22 6.69 16.92
N VAL A 130 15.79 5.54 17.43
CA VAL A 130 15.53 4.33 16.63
C VAL A 130 14.38 4.56 15.67
N LEU A 131 13.29 5.19 16.14
CA LEU A 131 12.15 5.56 15.29
C LEU A 131 12.60 6.43 14.10
N VAL A 132 13.39 7.48 14.35
CA VAL A 132 13.85 8.37 13.28
C VAL A 132 14.80 7.65 12.33
N THR A 133 15.82 6.96 12.85
CA THR A 133 16.92 6.41 12.04
C THR A 133 16.55 5.12 11.32
N LYS A 134 15.71 4.26 11.92
CA LYS A 134 15.38 2.92 11.39
C LYS A 134 14.01 2.84 10.75
N VAL A 135 13.14 3.84 10.94
CA VAL A 135 11.78 3.86 10.37
C VAL A 135 11.55 5.10 9.51
N LEU A 136 11.57 6.32 10.08
CA LEU A 136 11.16 7.54 9.36
C LEU A 136 12.14 7.94 8.25
N LEU A 137 13.44 7.87 8.51
CA LEU A 137 14.45 8.22 7.51
C LEU A 137 14.42 7.23 6.32
N PRO A 138 14.41 5.90 6.52
CA PRO A 138 14.18 4.95 5.44
C PRO A 138 12.85 5.18 4.71
N ALA A 139 11.77 5.57 5.40
CA ALA A 139 10.46 5.82 4.79
C ALA A 139 10.50 6.86 3.66
N VAL A 140 11.33 7.89 3.83
CA VAL A 140 11.52 9.00 2.88
C VAL A 140 12.62 8.68 1.88
N ALA A 141 13.74 8.14 2.35
CA ALA A 141 14.90 7.86 1.49
C ALA A 141 14.63 6.74 0.48
N ALA A 142 13.94 5.67 0.89
CA ALA A 142 13.68 4.50 0.08
C ALA A 142 12.99 4.78 -1.27
N PRO A 143 11.82 5.49 -1.33
CA PRO A 143 11.17 5.79 -2.59
C PRO A 143 12.05 6.65 -3.52
N ILE A 144 12.84 7.56 -2.96
CA ILE A 144 13.75 8.43 -3.73
C ILE A 144 14.90 7.62 -4.33
N VAL A 145 15.58 6.81 -3.51
CA VAL A 145 16.70 5.98 -3.96
C VAL A 145 16.23 4.95 -4.99
N ALA A 146 15.12 4.24 -4.72
CA ALA A 146 14.55 3.27 -5.64
C ALA A 146 14.08 3.93 -6.94
N GLY A 147 13.47 5.12 -6.86
CA GLY A 147 13.05 5.90 -8.02
C GLY A 147 14.20 6.40 -8.88
N LEU A 148 15.24 6.96 -8.29
CA LEU A 148 16.43 7.39 -9.02
C LEU A 148 17.16 6.20 -9.67
N ALA A 149 17.32 5.10 -8.94
CA ALA A 149 17.91 3.87 -9.48
C ALA A 149 17.09 3.34 -10.67
N ALA A 150 15.77 3.26 -10.54
CA ALA A 150 14.88 2.80 -11.61
C ALA A 150 14.88 3.75 -12.82
N MET A 151 14.94 5.06 -12.59
CA MET A 151 15.04 6.06 -13.66
C MET A 151 16.33 5.89 -14.47
N LEU A 152 17.47 5.75 -13.78
CA LEU A 152 18.77 5.55 -14.42
C LEU A 152 18.84 4.19 -15.14
N ALA A 153 18.38 3.11 -14.50
CA ALA A 153 18.32 1.78 -15.09
C ALA A 153 17.43 1.77 -16.34
N THR A 154 16.29 2.47 -16.30
CA THR A 154 15.40 2.62 -17.46
C THR A 154 16.09 3.37 -18.59
N ARG A 155 16.72 4.52 -18.32
CA ARG A 155 17.47 5.28 -19.34
C ARG A 155 18.56 4.42 -19.98
N LEU A 156 19.35 3.73 -19.15
CA LEU A 156 20.41 2.85 -19.62
C LEU A 156 19.85 1.72 -20.51
N SER A 157 18.79 1.05 -20.05
CA SER A 157 18.13 -0.03 -20.78
C SER A 157 17.64 0.45 -22.16
N TYR A 158 16.98 1.61 -22.24
CA TYR A 158 16.52 2.17 -23.51
C TYR A 158 17.68 2.63 -24.41
N THR A 159 18.79 3.11 -23.85
CA THR A 159 19.97 3.51 -24.64
C THR A 159 20.71 2.32 -25.25
N LEU A 160 20.88 1.24 -24.48
CA LEU A 160 21.52 0.01 -24.95
C LEU A 160 20.62 -0.76 -25.93
N GLY A 161 19.31 -0.74 -25.69
CA GLY A 161 18.31 -1.43 -26.52
C GLY A 161 18.04 -0.79 -27.88
N ARG A 162 18.61 0.37 -28.22
CA ARG A 162 18.29 1.10 -29.47
C ARG A 162 18.59 0.32 -30.75
N LYS A 163 19.49 -0.67 -30.69
CA LYS A 163 19.92 -1.50 -31.83
C LYS A 163 19.44 -2.95 -31.72
N ALA A 164 18.68 -3.30 -30.69
CA ALA A 164 18.24 -4.67 -30.46
C ALA A 164 17.11 -5.05 -31.42
N ASP A 165 17.03 -6.33 -31.79
CA ASP A 165 15.88 -6.88 -32.51
C ASP A 165 14.62 -6.74 -31.63
N GLY A 166 13.63 -6.00 -32.12
CA GLY A 166 12.43 -5.63 -31.36
C GLY A 166 11.65 -6.83 -30.81
N ARG A 167 11.61 -7.97 -31.53
CA ARG A 167 10.88 -9.16 -31.05
C ARG A 167 11.67 -9.96 -30.02
N ALA A 168 12.98 -10.14 -30.23
CA ALA A 168 13.83 -10.83 -29.27
C ALA A 168 13.98 -10.03 -27.97
N ALA A 169 14.14 -8.71 -28.08
CA ALA A 169 14.22 -7.80 -26.95
C ALA A 169 12.93 -7.83 -26.11
N ASP A 170 11.75 -7.77 -26.73
CA ASP A 170 10.48 -7.80 -26.01
C ASP A 170 10.28 -9.11 -25.22
N LYS A 171 10.59 -10.26 -25.85
CA LYS A 171 10.59 -11.57 -25.14
C LYS A 171 11.58 -11.59 -23.97
N GLY A 172 12.78 -11.06 -24.17
CA GLY A 172 13.82 -10.97 -23.15
C GLY A 172 13.39 -10.11 -21.96
N TYR A 173 12.84 -8.91 -22.22
CA TYR A 173 12.35 -8.02 -21.16
C TYR A 173 11.13 -8.57 -20.44
N ARG A 174 10.24 -9.30 -21.12
CA ARG A 174 9.13 -10.00 -20.48
C ARG A 174 9.62 -11.09 -19.52
N ALA A 175 10.59 -11.90 -19.94
CA ALA A 175 11.20 -12.90 -19.07
C ALA A 175 11.96 -12.26 -17.89
N GLY A 176 12.73 -11.19 -18.17
CA GLY A 176 13.41 -10.40 -17.15
C GLY A 176 12.45 -9.81 -16.13
N GLN A 177 11.33 -9.24 -16.58
CA GLN A 177 10.29 -8.70 -15.70
C GLN A 177 9.71 -9.79 -14.79
N ILE A 178 9.42 -10.99 -15.32
CA ILE A 178 8.92 -12.10 -14.52
C ILE A 178 9.94 -12.47 -13.42
N ALA A 179 11.22 -12.56 -13.77
CA ALA A 179 12.28 -12.85 -12.80
C ALA A 179 12.41 -11.74 -11.75
N SER A 180 12.41 -10.46 -12.15
CA SER A 180 12.49 -9.33 -11.20
C SER A 180 11.24 -9.23 -10.32
N ALA A 181 10.06 -9.54 -10.83
CA ALA A 181 8.82 -9.63 -10.03
C ALA A 181 8.94 -10.73 -8.97
N GLY A 182 9.57 -11.85 -9.34
CA GLY A 182 9.93 -12.90 -8.39
C GLY A 182 10.88 -12.40 -7.31
N LEU A 183 11.92 -11.65 -7.68
CA LEU A 183 12.84 -11.03 -6.70
C LEU A 183 12.15 -10.03 -5.78
N VAL A 184 11.21 -9.21 -6.27
CA VAL A 184 10.41 -8.32 -5.41
C VAL A 184 9.55 -9.13 -4.44
N SER A 185 8.97 -10.25 -4.87
CA SER A 185 8.21 -11.14 -3.98
C SER A 185 9.09 -11.79 -2.93
N LEU A 186 10.28 -12.26 -3.32
CA LEU A 186 11.25 -12.81 -2.37
C LEU A 186 11.67 -11.74 -1.34
N ALA A 187 12.00 -10.54 -1.81
CA ALA A 187 12.39 -9.41 -0.99
C ALA A 187 11.28 -8.97 -0.03
N HIS A 188 10.03 -8.99 -0.49
CA HIS A 188 8.85 -8.73 0.33
C HIS A 188 8.72 -9.77 1.45
N GLY A 189 8.77 -11.07 1.14
CA GLY A 189 8.79 -12.12 2.17
C GLY A 189 9.93 -11.96 3.17
N THR A 190 11.14 -11.64 2.69
CA THR A 190 12.31 -11.39 3.55
C THR A 190 12.17 -10.13 4.40
N ASN A 191 11.40 -9.12 4.01
CA ASN A 191 11.27 -7.89 4.80
C ASN A 191 10.02 -7.86 5.69
N ASP A 192 8.89 -8.34 5.19
CA ASP A 192 7.57 -8.12 5.78
C ASP A 192 7.15 -9.24 6.72
N ALA A 193 7.39 -10.50 6.36
CA ALA A 193 7.13 -11.63 7.25
C ALA A 193 7.92 -11.47 8.57
N GLN A 194 9.14 -10.94 8.47
CA GLN A 194 9.99 -10.65 9.62
C GLN A 194 9.40 -9.63 10.59
N LYS A 195 8.59 -8.67 10.13
CA LYS A 195 7.97 -7.69 11.03
C LYS A 195 6.98 -8.38 11.96
N THR A 196 6.16 -9.26 11.41
CA THR A 196 5.24 -10.09 12.18
C THR A 196 5.99 -11.05 13.09
N MET A 197 7.08 -11.67 12.61
CA MET A 197 7.95 -12.50 13.46
C MET A 197 8.46 -11.70 14.67
N GLY A 198 8.95 -10.48 14.45
CA GLY A 198 9.42 -9.60 15.52
C GLY A 198 8.35 -9.25 16.54
N ILE A 199 7.12 -8.96 16.09
CA ILE A 199 5.99 -8.67 16.99
C ILE A 199 5.57 -9.89 17.80
N ILE A 200 5.50 -11.07 17.18
CA ILE A 200 5.18 -12.31 17.89
C ILE A 200 6.29 -12.63 18.90
N THR A 201 7.56 -12.52 18.51
CA THR A 201 8.70 -12.73 19.41
C THR A 201 8.68 -11.74 20.58
N LEU A 202 8.40 -10.46 20.32
CA LEU A 202 8.22 -9.46 21.38
C LEU A 202 7.09 -9.86 22.35
N ALA A 203 5.96 -10.35 21.84
CA ALA A 203 4.87 -10.84 22.67
C ALA A 203 5.24 -12.09 23.47
N LEU A 204 6.05 -13.00 22.93
CA LEU A 204 6.55 -14.18 23.64
C LEU A 204 7.56 -13.80 24.74
N VAL A 205 8.39 -12.78 24.51
CA VAL A 205 9.36 -12.26 25.49
C VAL A 205 8.66 -11.48 26.59
N ALA A 206 7.75 -10.57 26.26
CA ALA A 206 6.82 -9.96 27.22
C ALA A 206 5.96 -11.02 27.95
N GLY A 207 5.73 -12.12 27.25
CA GLY A 207 5.15 -13.38 27.69
C GLY A 207 5.95 -14.14 28.77
N GLY A 208 7.26 -13.90 28.89
CA GLY A 208 8.15 -14.80 29.61
C GLY A 208 8.17 -16.24 29.05
N ALA A 209 7.63 -16.47 27.85
CA ALA A 209 7.62 -17.77 27.17
C ALA A 209 8.95 -18.03 26.44
N VAL A 210 9.66 -16.95 26.10
CA VAL A 210 10.98 -16.96 25.46
C VAL A 210 11.87 -15.97 26.22
N ALA A 211 13.17 -16.28 26.34
CA ALA A 211 14.12 -15.40 27.01
C ALA A 211 14.32 -14.09 26.21
N PRO A 212 14.61 -12.96 26.89
CA PRO A 212 15.05 -11.74 26.21
C PRO A 212 16.20 -12.02 25.24
N ASP A 213 16.31 -11.22 24.18
CA ASP A 213 17.32 -11.33 23.12
C ASP A 213 17.29 -12.62 22.28
N SER A 214 16.31 -13.51 22.46
CA SER A 214 16.20 -14.72 21.62
C SER A 214 15.79 -14.39 20.18
N ASP A 215 16.31 -15.15 19.22
CA ASP A 215 15.82 -15.12 17.85
C ASP A 215 14.39 -15.69 17.74
N PRO A 216 13.62 -15.32 16.70
CA PRO A 216 12.28 -15.87 16.48
C PRO A 216 12.30 -17.41 16.37
N PRO A 217 11.47 -18.12 17.15
CA PRO A 217 11.34 -19.57 17.03
C PRO A 217 10.91 -20.00 15.62
N THR A 218 11.34 -21.17 15.16
CA THR A 218 11.03 -21.68 13.81
C THR A 218 9.54 -21.74 13.50
N TRP A 219 8.69 -22.03 14.50
CA TRP A 219 7.24 -22.05 14.30
C TRP A 219 6.67 -20.65 14.03
N VAL A 220 7.28 -19.60 14.60
CA VAL A 220 6.93 -18.19 14.33
C VAL A 220 7.28 -17.86 12.88
N ILE A 221 8.47 -18.26 12.43
CA ILE A 221 8.93 -18.06 11.05
C ILE A 221 7.97 -18.76 10.07
N LEU A 222 7.64 -20.03 10.32
CA LEU A 222 6.74 -20.81 9.47
C LEU A 222 5.32 -20.25 9.45
N SER A 223 4.77 -19.89 10.61
CA SER A 223 3.39 -19.38 10.71
C SER A 223 3.25 -18.00 10.06
N ALA A 224 4.19 -17.07 10.29
CA ALA A 224 4.22 -15.77 9.61
C ALA A 224 4.39 -15.96 8.09
N GLY A 225 5.38 -16.76 7.66
CA GLY A 225 5.61 -17.07 6.25
C GLY A 225 4.37 -17.65 5.54
N LEU A 226 3.62 -18.53 6.22
CA LEU A 226 2.36 -19.06 5.68
C LEU A 226 1.25 -18.00 5.65
N ALA A 227 1.13 -17.18 6.69
CA ALA A 227 0.11 -16.13 6.76
C ALA A 227 0.28 -15.10 5.63
N ILE A 228 1.49 -14.55 5.45
CA ILE A 228 1.78 -13.60 4.38
C ILE A 228 1.60 -14.24 2.99
N ALA A 229 1.99 -15.51 2.81
CA ALA A 229 1.83 -16.22 1.53
C ALA A 229 0.36 -16.45 1.18
N LEU A 230 -0.46 -16.86 2.16
CA LEU A 230 -1.90 -17.06 1.97
C LEU A 230 -2.61 -15.74 1.65
N GLY A 231 -2.27 -14.67 2.37
CA GLY A 231 -2.73 -13.32 2.04
C GLY A 231 -2.36 -12.94 0.62
N THR A 232 -1.08 -13.13 0.26
CA THR A 232 -0.57 -12.81 -1.08
C THR A 232 -1.35 -13.52 -2.18
N TYR A 233 -1.66 -14.79 -1.98
CA TYR A 233 -2.37 -15.61 -2.96
C TYR A 233 -3.82 -15.16 -3.20
N LEU A 234 -4.51 -14.70 -2.15
CA LEU A 234 -5.83 -14.08 -2.30
C LEU A 234 -5.76 -12.79 -3.11
N GLY A 235 -4.66 -12.05 -2.94
CA GLY A 235 -4.34 -10.83 -3.65
C GLY A 235 -5.02 -9.59 -3.06
N GLY A 236 -4.69 -8.43 -3.59
CA GLY A 236 -5.27 -7.15 -3.18
C GLY A 236 -5.87 -6.45 -4.38
N TRP A 237 -6.84 -7.08 -5.06
CA TRP A 237 -7.26 -6.70 -6.42
C TRP A 237 -7.61 -5.21 -6.59
N ARG A 238 -8.21 -4.58 -5.57
CA ARG A 238 -8.47 -3.14 -5.54
C ARG A 238 -7.20 -2.31 -5.66
N ILE A 239 -6.15 -2.65 -4.91
CA ILE A 239 -4.85 -1.97 -4.93
C ILE A 239 -4.07 -2.36 -6.18
N ILE A 240 -4.12 -3.62 -6.61
CA ILE A 240 -3.50 -4.08 -7.87
C ILE A 240 -4.02 -3.25 -9.05
N ARG A 241 -5.34 -3.00 -9.10
CA ARG A 241 -5.96 -2.13 -10.11
C ARG A 241 -5.38 -0.71 -10.05
N THR A 242 -5.32 -0.10 -8.86
CA THR A 242 -4.76 1.25 -8.67
C THR A 242 -3.28 1.33 -9.08
N MET A 243 -2.46 0.36 -8.66
CA MET A 243 -1.01 0.36 -8.94
C MET A 243 -0.68 -0.02 -10.38
N GLY A 244 -1.50 -0.86 -11.02
CA GLY A 244 -1.21 -1.42 -12.35
C GLY A 244 -1.32 -0.42 -13.49
N LYS A 245 -2.37 0.41 -13.49
CA LYS A 245 -2.61 1.44 -14.53
C LYS A 245 -2.75 2.86 -13.97
N GLY A 246 -2.91 3.02 -12.66
CA GLY A 246 -3.22 4.32 -12.06
C GLY A 246 -2.03 5.26 -11.90
N LEU A 247 -0.78 4.78 -11.98
CA LEU A 247 0.42 5.58 -11.71
C LEU A 247 1.23 5.94 -12.97
N THR A 248 1.55 4.95 -13.81
CA THR A 248 2.27 5.14 -15.08
C THR A 248 2.01 3.94 -15.98
N ASP A 249 1.96 4.16 -17.29
CA ASP A 249 1.88 3.09 -18.28
C ASP A 249 3.28 2.53 -18.51
N LEU A 250 3.54 1.34 -17.98
CA LEU A 250 4.84 0.67 -18.11
C LEU A 250 4.81 -0.36 -19.23
N GLN A 251 5.95 -0.47 -19.92
CA GLN A 251 6.28 -1.63 -20.75
C GLN A 251 7.13 -2.63 -19.96
N PRO A 252 7.25 -3.91 -20.38
CA PRO A 252 8.06 -4.91 -19.68
C PRO A 252 9.50 -4.47 -19.40
N GLN A 253 10.10 -3.70 -20.30
CA GLN A 253 11.44 -3.12 -20.12
C GLN A 253 11.53 -2.17 -18.91
N GLN A 254 10.53 -1.32 -18.70
CA GLN A 254 10.46 -0.42 -17.55
C GLN A 254 10.06 -1.19 -16.28
N GLY A 255 9.15 -2.16 -16.41
CA GLY A 255 8.76 -3.05 -15.32
C GLY A 255 9.96 -3.79 -14.73
N PHE A 256 10.82 -4.34 -15.61
CA PHE A 256 12.07 -4.98 -15.22
C PHE A 256 13.00 -4.02 -14.45
N ALA A 257 13.20 -2.80 -14.96
CA ALA A 257 14.04 -1.80 -14.31
C ALA A 257 13.49 -1.38 -12.94
N ALA A 258 12.17 -1.14 -12.84
CA ALA A 258 11.50 -0.77 -11.60
C ALA A 258 11.60 -1.89 -10.54
N GLN A 259 11.23 -3.11 -10.91
CA GLN A 259 11.23 -4.24 -9.97
C GLN A 259 12.63 -4.63 -9.52
N THR A 260 13.62 -4.62 -10.43
CA THR A 260 15.01 -4.89 -10.04
C THR A 260 15.51 -3.83 -9.04
N SER A 261 15.27 -2.55 -9.33
CA SER A 261 15.69 -1.45 -8.46
C SER A 261 15.01 -1.51 -7.09
N ALA A 262 13.70 -1.79 -7.07
CA ALA A 262 12.95 -1.93 -5.82
C ALA A 262 13.44 -3.15 -5.01
N ALA A 263 13.61 -4.32 -5.65
CA ALA A 263 14.10 -5.52 -4.99
C ALA A 263 15.49 -5.31 -4.38
N THR A 264 16.40 -4.65 -5.11
CA THR A 264 17.73 -4.30 -4.59
C THR A 264 17.65 -3.41 -3.36
N VAL A 265 16.82 -2.34 -3.39
CA VAL A 265 16.67 -1.44 -2.24
C VAL A 265 16.06 -2.17 -1.03
N ILE A 266 15.03 -2.99 -1.25
CA ILE A 266 14.38 -3.75 -0.18
C ILE A 266 15.36 -4.76 0.43
N LEU A 267 16.05 -5.56 -0.38
CA LEU A 267 17.01 -6.57 0.12
C LEU A 267 18.20 -5.94 0.84
N ALA A 268 18.78 -4.87 0.27
CA ALA A 268 19.87 -4.14 0.92
C ALA A 268 19.44 -3.57 2.27
N SER A 269 18.23 -3.01 2.33
CA SER A 269 17.64 -2.50 3.57
C SER A 269 17.39 -3.61 4.60
N SER A 270 16.82 -4.75 4.18
CA SER A 270 16.61 -5.91 5.05
C SER A 270 17.91 -6.41 5.65
N HIS A 271 18.99 -6.44 4.86
CA HIS A 271 20.32 -6.86 5.32
C HIS A 271 20.92 -5.87 6.33
N LEU A 272 20.52 -4.60 6.30
CA LEU A 272 20.92 -3.59 7.30
C LEU A 272 20.00 -3.56 8.52
N GLY A 273 19.01 -4.45 8.60
CA GLY A 273 18.00 -4.49 9.65
C GLY A 273 17.02 -3.32 9.61
N PHE A 274 16.96 -2.55 8.52
CA PHE A 274 16.04 -1.41 8.42
C PHE A 274 14.62 -1.89 8.11
N SER A 275 13.64 -1.43 8.90
CA SER A 275 12.22 -1.72 8.68
C SER A 275 11.65 -0.77 7.63
N LEU A 276 11.92 -1.10 6.37
CA LEU A 276 11.58 -0.29 5.22
C LEU A 276 10.14 -0.59 4.71
N SER A 277 9.55 0.39 4.03
CA SER A 277 8.27 0.22 3.33
C SER A 277 8.47 -0.27 1.91
N THR A 278 8.16 -1.54 1.67
CA THR A 278 8.05 -2.15 0.33
C THR A 278 7.15 -1.32 -0.60
N THR A 279 6.00 -0.88 -0.11
CA THR A 279 5.07 -0.01 -0.85
C THR A 279 5.75 1.28 -1.33
N HIS A 280 6.50 1.98 -0.45
CA HIS A 280 7.18 3.21 -0.86
C HIS A 280 8.31 2.92 -1.86
N SER A 281 9.13 1.92 -1.61
CA SER A 281 10.24 1.53 -2.50
C SER A 281 9.76 1.17 -3.91
N VAL A 282 8.76 0.30 -4.01
CA VAL A 282 8.22 -0.13 -5.30
C VAL A 282 7.53 1.03 -6.00
N SER A 283 6.69 1.79 -5.30
CA SER A 283 6.01 2.94 -5.89
C SER A 283 6.99 3.99 -6.40
N GLY A 284 8.04 4.27 -5.62
CA GLY A 284 9.16 5.12 -6.02
C GLY A 284 9.85 4.62 -7.28
N ALA A 285 10.20 3.34 -7.32
CA ALA A 285 10.81 2.70 -8.49
C ALA A 285 9.90 2.73 -9.73
N VAL A 286 8.60 2.53 -9.57
CA VAL A 286 7.60 2.60 -10.65
C VAL A 286 7.51 4.01 -11.21
N MET A 287 7.42 5.04 -10.35
CA MET A 287 7.45 6.44 -10.79
C MET A 287 8.77 6.78 -11.50
N GLY A 288 9.90 6.34 -10.94
CA GLY A 288 11.22 6.53 -11.52
C GLY A 288 11.37 5.89 -12.90
N ALA A 289 10.90 4.66 -13.07
CA ALA A 289 10.91 3.98 -14.36
C ALA A 289 9.97 4.64 -15.39
N GLY A 290 8.85 5.22 -14.93
CA GLY A 290 8.00 6.08 -15.76
C GLY A 290 8.78 7.30 -16.29
N LEU A 291 9.40 8.07 -15.40
CA LEU A 291 10.20 9.26 -15.73
C LEU A 291 11.50 8.96 -16.51
N GLY A 292 12.00 7.72 -16.42
CA GLY A 292 13.21 7.27 -17.10
C GLY A 292 13.07 7.14 -18.62
N ARG A 293 11.84 7.01 -19.12
CA ARG A 293 11.55 6.90 -20.56
C ARG A 293 11.32 8.28 -21.18
N LYS A 294 11.84 8.51 -22.40
CA LYS A 294 11.51 9.72 -23.17
C LYS A 294 10.00 9.79 -23.42
N GLY A 295 9.37 10.88 -22.99
CA GLY A 295 7.91 11.07 -23.08
C GLY A 295 7.10 10.21 -22.09
N GLY A 296 7.73 9.61 -21.08
CA GLY A 296 7.03 8.88 -20.04
C GLY A 296 6.17 9.82 -19.18
N VAL A 297 4.99 9.34 -18.77
CA VAL A 297 4.00 10.12 -18.03
C VAL A 297 3.76 9.47 -16.67
N VAL A 298 3.83 10.28 -15.61
CA VAL A 298 3.39 9.90 -14.27
C VAL A 298 2.09 10.64 -13.97
N ARG A 299 1.07 9.90 -13.54
CA ARG A 299 -0.22 10.44 -13.12
C ARG A 299 -0.09 11.03 -11.72
N TRP A 300 0.30 12.30 -11.63
CA TRP A 300 0.57 12.98 -10.38
C TRP A 300 -0.62 13.05 -9.42
N SER A 301 -1.86 13.06 -9.93
CA SER A 301 -3.06 12.98 -9.08
C SER A 301 -3.07 11.72 -8.21
N THR A 302 -2.68 10.57 -8.78
CA THR A 302 -2.57 9.30 -8.06
C THR A 302 -1.38 9.34 -7.11
N ALA A 303 -0.21 9.80 -7.58
CA ALA A 303 0.98 9.92 -6.75
C ALA A 303 0.75 10.81 -5.51
N THR A 304 0.07 11.95 -5.65
CA THR A 304 -0.29 12.85 -4.54
C THR A 304 -1.21 12.15 -3.54
N ARG A 305 -2.24 11.42 -4.00
CA ARG A 305 -3.11 10.64 -3.11
C ARG A 305 -2.32 9.59 -2.32
N MET A 306 -1.33 8.95 -2.95
CA MET A 306 -0.43 8.00 -2.30
C MET A 306 0.44 8.69 -1.24
N PHE A 307 1.10 9.81 -1.57
CA PHE A 307 1.92 10.56 -0.61
C PHE A 307 1.11 11.02 0.61
N VAL A 308 -0.15 11.47 0.40
CA VAL A 308 -1.06 11.81 1.51
C VAL A 308 -1.37 10.58 2.36
N ALA A 309 -1.71 9.44 1.74
CA ALA A 309 -1.95 8.21 2.47
C ALA A 309 -0.72 7.74 3.25
N TRP A 310 0.49 7.88 2.69
CA TRP A 310 1.75 7.53 3.35
C TRP A 310 2.01 8.39 4.58
N GLY A 311 1.83 9.71 4.46
CA GLY A 311 1.97 10.64 5.58
C GLY A 311 0.92 10.42 6.69
N LEU A 312 -0.31 10.01 6.32
CA LEU A 312 -1.40 9.77 7.26
C LEU A 312 -1.33 8.39 7.93
N THR A 313 -0.62 7.42 7.33
CA THR A 313 -0.63 6.02 7.78
C THR A 313 -0.14 5.87 9.22
N LEU A 314 1.03 6.43 9.54
CA LEU A 314 1.61 6.34 10.87
C LEU A 314 0.73 7.02 11.94
N PRO A 315 0.32 8.29 11.80
CA PRO A 315 -0.51 8.95 12.82
C PRO A 315 -1.90 8.35 12.95
N ALA A 316 -2.53 7.89 11.86
CA ALA A 316 -3.85 7.28 11.93
C ALA A 316 -3.81 5.92 12.65
N ALA A 317 -2.83 5.07 12.33
CA ALA A 317 -2.65 3.80 13.04
C ALA A 317 -2.26 4.02 14.51
N ALA A 318 -1.43 5.03 14.81
CA ALA A 318 -1.08 5.41 16.17
C ALA A 318 -2.29 5.86 16.99
N LEU A 319 -3.17 6.68 16.41
CA LEU A 319 -4.39 7.10 17.09
C LEU A 319 -5.27 5.90 17.43
N VAL A 320 -5.49 4.99 16.48
CA VAL A 320 -6.33 3.80 16.72
C VAL A 320 -5.66 2.87 17.75
N GLY A 321 -4.35 2.68 17.68
CA GLY A 321 -3.59 1.89 18.66
C GLY A 321 -3.65 2.47 20.07
N ALA A 322 -3.52 3.79 20.21
CA ALA A 322 -3.65 4.49 21.48
C ALA A 322 -5.06 4.37 22.08
N LEU A 323 -6.10 4.53 21.24
CA LEU A 323 -7.49 4.36 21.66
C LEU A 323 -7.78 2.91 22.07
N ALA A 324 -7.30 1.93 21.30
CA ALA A 324 -7.42 0.53 21.65
C ALA A 324 -6.74 0.25 23.00
N GLU A 325 -5.54 0.78 23.24
CA GLU A 325 -4.82 0.58 24.51
C GLU A 325 -5.54 1.22 25.70
N SER A 326 -6.16 2.39 25.52
CA SER A 326 -6.94 3.02 26.58
C SER A 326 -8.12 2.15 27.05
N VAL A 327 -8.63 1.27 26.16
CA VAL A 327 -9.72 0.34 26.46
C VAL A 327 -9.18 -0.98 27.00
N THR A 328 -8.13 -1.56 26.42
CA THR A 328 -7.50 -2.79 26.95
C THR A 328 -6.95 -2.57 28.37
N GLY A 329 -6.50 -1.37 28.70
CA GLY A 329 -6.08 -0.97 30.04
C GLY A 329 -7.16 -1.08 31.13
N LEU A 330 -8.44 -1.27 30.75
CA LEU A 330 -9.55 -1.54 31.66
C LEU A 330 -9.61 -3.00 32.13
N GLY A 331 -8.64 -3.84 31.72
CA GLY A 331 -8.54 -5.26 32.06
C GLY A 331 -9.22 -6.18 31.03
N ASP A 332 -9.43 -7.45 31.40
CA ASP A 332 -9.87 -8.53 30.49
C ASP A 332 -11.16 -8.19 29.71
N TRP A 333 -12.10 -7.49 30.34
CA TRP A 333 -13.32 -6.99 29.67
C TRP A 333 -12.99 -6.00 28.54
N GLY A 334 -12.08 -5.07 28.81
CA GLY A 334 -11.62 -4.08 27.82
C GLY A 334 -10.97 -4.73 26.61
N THR A 335 -10.12 -5.72 26.84
CA THR A 335 -9.54 -6.56 25.79
C THR A 335 -10.62 -7.27 24.96
N GLY A 336 -11.64 -7.83 25.63
CA GLY A 336 -12.79 -8.45 24.96
C GLY A 336 -13.55 -7.46 24.06
N VAL A 337 -13.78 -6.23 24.53
CA VAL A 337 -14.42 -5.15 23.74
C VAL A 337 -13.59 -4.81 22.51
N VAL A 338 -12.27 -4.65 22.65
CA VAL A 338 -11.38 -4.34 21.53
C VAL A 338 -11.34 -5.48 20.51
N ALA A 339 -11.34 -6.74 20.95
CA ALA A 339 -11.42 -7.90 20.06
C ALA A 339 -12.73 -7.94 19.27
N VAL A 340 -13.87 -7.71 19.94
CA VAL A 340 -15.18 -7.63 19.27
C VAL A 340 -15.20 -6.47 18.28
N PHE A 341 -14.65 -5.31 18.65
CA PHE A 341 -14.56 -4.14 17.77
C PHE A 341 -13.73 -4.42 16.52
N LEU A 342 -12.57 -5.08 16.65
CA LEU A 342 -11.74 -5.47 15.53
C LEU A 342 -12.49 -6.41 14.56
N ILE A 343 -13.15 -7.43 15.10
CA ILE A 343 -13.91 -8.40 14.28
C ILE A 343 -15.09 -7.71 13.58
N ALA A 344 -15.88 -6.92 14.32
CA ALA A 344 -17.04 -6.22 13.77
C ALA A 344 -16.65 -5.21 12.68
N SER A 345 -15.59 -4.43 12.91
CA SER A 345 -15.07 -3.46 11.94
C SER A 345 -14.50 -4.15 10.70
N SER A 346 -13.76 -5.25 10.87
CA SER A 346 -13.24 -6.05 9.76
C SER A 346 -14.37 -6.65 8.92
N ALA A 347 -15.40 -7.19 9.57
CA ALA A 347 -16.59 -7.73 8.89
C ALA A 347 -17.38 -6.64 8.17
N ALA A 348 -17.51 -5.44 8.77
CA ALA A 348 -18.17 -4.30 8.14
C ALA A 348 -17.40 -3.84 6.89
N ILE A 349 -16.08 -3.67 6.98
CA ILE A 349 -15.22 -3.32 5.84
C ILE A 349 -15.34 -4.37 4.74
N TRP A 350 -15.27 -5.66 5.09
CA TRP A 350 -15.46 -6.75 4.14
C TRP A 350 -16.83 -6.68 3.46
N LYS A 351 -17.92 -6.49 4.22
CA LYS A 351 -19.27 -6.36 3.67
C LYS A 351 -19.41 -5.16 2.73
N ILE A 352 -18.81 -4.01 3.06
CA ILE A 352 -18.79 -2.83 2.18
C ILE A 352 -18.01 -3.14 0.90
N SER A 353 -16.87 -3.85 1.00
CA SER A 353 -16.06 -4.21 -0.18
C SER A 353 -16.82 -5.07 -1.20
N ARG A 354 -17.85 -5.81 -0.76
CA ARG A 354 -18.69 -6.65 -1.63
C ARG A 354 -19.68 -5.86 -2.49
N ARG A 355 -19.87 -4.56 -2.24
CA ARG A 355 -20.72 -3.69 -3.07
C ARG A 355 -20.14 -3.47 -4.47
N GLU A 356 -18.81 -3.41 -4.57
CA GLU A 356 -18.08 -3.29 -5.83
C GLU A 356 -16.99 -4.35 -5.88
N VAL A 357 -17.28 -5.49 -6.49
CA VAL A 357 -16.33 -6.60 -6.49
C VAL A 357 -15.22 -6.35 -7.50
N VAL A 358 -13.99 -6.25 -7.02
CA VAL A 358 -12.78 -6.23 -7.84
C VAL A 358 -12.05 -7.54 -7.65
N ASP A 359 -11.83 -8.28 -8.74
CA ASP A 359 -11.18 -9.58 -8.73
C ASP A 359 -10.29 -9.80 -9.97
N ALA A 360 -9.74 -11.01 -10.10
CA ALA A 360 -8.80 -11.36 -11.16
C ALA A 360 -9.38 -11.22 -12.59
N SER A 361 -10.70 -11.24 -12.76
CA SER A 361 -11.36 -11.10 -14.07
C SER A 361 -11.43 -9.65 -14.53
N ASN A 362 -11.67 -8.71 -13.60
CA ASN A 362 -11.92 -7.30 -13.91
C ASN A 362 -10.81 -6.35 -13.43
N VAL A 363 -9.72 -6.85 -12.87
CA VAL A 363 -8.63 -6.02 -12.32
C VAL A 363 -8.02 -5.06 -13.36
N ASN A 364 -8.05 -5.43 -14.65
CA ASN A 364 -7.50 -4.64 -15.75
C ASN A 364 -8.51 -3.71 -16.44
N GLU A 365 -9.79 -3.77 -16.08
CA GLU A 365 -10.90 -3.10 -16.78
C GLU A 365 -11.13 -1.64 -16.35
N ALA A 366 -10.30 -1.09 -15.46
CA ALA A 366 -10.51 0.19 -14.79
C ALA A 366 -11.18 1.27 -15.68
N GLU A 367 -12.47 1.54 -15.41
CA GLU A 367 -13.09 2.81 -15.76
C GLU A 367 -12.30 3.91 -15.04
N GLU A 368 -11.78 4.87 -15.80
CA GLU A 368 -11.32 6.11 -15.19
C GLU A 368 -12.53 6.75 -14.52
N PRO A 369 -12.51 7.04 -13.20
CA PRO A 369 -13.44 8.01 -12.69
C PRO A 369 -13.14 9.29 -13.46
N ALA A 370 -14.12 9.77 -14.24
CA ALA A 370 -14.00 10.98 -15.03
C ALA A 370 -13.36 12.05 -14.13
N GLY A 371 -12.11 12.39 -14.43
CA GLY A 371 -11.43 13.43 -13.69
C GLY A 371 -12.30 14.67 -13.82
N VAL A 372 -12.48 15.42 -12.73
CA VAL A 372 -13.16 16.73 -12.76
C VAL A 372 -12.58 17.64 -13.86
N ILE A 373 -11.32 17.39 -14.25
CA ILE A 373 -10.63 18.00 -15.38
C ILE A 373 -11.17 17.54 -16.75
N THR A 374 -11.50 16.26 -16.95
CA THR A 374 -12.05 15.74 -18.21
C THR A 374 -13.45 16.29 -18.47
N THR A 375 -14.28 16.40 -17.43
CA THR A 375 -15.62 17.02 -17.53
C THR A 375 -15.51 18.54 -17.76
N ALA A 376 -14.57 19.22 -17.11
CA ALA A 376 -14.32 20.64 -17.34
C ALA A 376 -13.76 20.92 -18.75
N ILE A 377 -12.88 20.06 -19.28
CA ILE A 377 -12.37 20.16 -20.65
C ILE A 377 -13.47 19.84 -21.67
N ALA A 378 -14.33 18.84 -21.41
CA ALA A 378 -15.47 18.53 -22.26
C ALA A 378 -16.53 19.65 -22.27
N MET A 379 -16.71 20.38 -21.17
CA MET A 379 -17.59 21.55 -21.08
C MET A 379 -17.04 22.80 -21.79
N VAL A 380 -15.74 22.86 -22.07
CA VAL A 380 -15.06 24.01 -22.69
C VAL A 380 -14.61 23.72 -24.13
N ALA A 381 -14.63 22.45 -24.56
CA ALA A 381 -14.34 22.07 -25.94
C ALA A 381 -15.50 22.50 -26.86
N PRO A 382 -15.25 23.28 -27.92
CA PRO A 382 -16.27 23.54 -28.92
C PRO A 382 -16.68 22.22 -29.61
N PRO A 383 -17.96 22.06 -29.97
CA PRO A 383 -18.43 20.85 -30.62
C PRO A 383 -17.64 20.59 -31.90
N PRO A 384 -17.36 19.32 -32.24
CA PRO A 384 -16.62 18.98 -33.45
C PRO A 384 -17.36 19.53 -34.67
N THR A 385 -16.64 20.31 -35.48
CA THR A 385 -17.16 20.86 -36.73
C THR A 385 -17.49 19.71 -37.68
N GLY A 386 -18.79 19.46 -37.91
CA GLY A 386 -19.23 18.54 -38.97
C GLY A 386 -20.44 17.64 -38.70
N MET A 387 -21.21 17.80 -37.62
CA MET A 387 -22.48 17.07 -37.48
C MET A 387 -23.67 17.91 -37.99
N PRO A 388 -24.59 17.34 -38.80
CA PRO A 388 -25.85 17.99 -39.13
C PRO A 388 -26.65 18.24 -37.84
N ALA A 389 -27.31 19.39 -37.76
CA ALA A 389 -28.16 19.76 -36.64
C ALA A 389 -29.34 18.78 -36.52
N GLU A 390 -29.27 17.85 -35.57
CA GLU A 390 -30.46 17.20 -35.01
C GLU A 390 -30.89 17.98 -33.77
N ASP A 391 -32.18 18.27 -33.68
CA ASP A 391 -32.83 19.07 -32.64
C ASP A 391 -32.55 18.54 -31.23
N VAL A 392 -31.66 19.22 -30.48
CA VAL A 392 -31.45 19.01 -29.04
C VAL A 392 -32.21 20.06 -28.23
N THR A 393 -33.51 20.24 -28.50
CA THR A 393 -34.34 21.23 -27.78
C THR A 393 -35.50 20.63 -26.99
N THR A 394 -35.62 19.31 -26.87
CA THR A 394 -36.79 18.71 -26.20
C THR A 394 -36.71 18.51 -24.70
N ASP A 395 -35.55 18.68 -24.02
CA ASP A 395 -35.46 18.33 -22.58
C ASP A 395 -34.75 19.33 -21.66
N LEU A 396 -34.47 20.56 -22.10
CA LEU A 396 -33.85 21.58 -21.22
C LEU A 396 -34.92 22.49 -20.61
N THR A 397 -35.42 22.11 -19.43
CA THR A 397 -36.23 23.02 -18.60
C THR A 397 -35.30 23.98 -17.86
N ALA A 398 -35.26 25.24 -18.26
CA ALA A 398 -34.44 26.27 -17.61
C ALA A 398 -35.00 26.64 -16.22
N THR A 399 -34.20 26.50 -15.16
CA THR A 399 -34.56 26.84 -13.77
C THR A 399 -34.25 28.29 -13.38
N ILE A 400 -33.88 29.15 -14.34
CA ILE A 400 -33.58 30.56 -14.08
C ILE A 400 -34.36 31.42 -15.10
N PRO A 401 -35.26 32.32 -14.67
CA PRO A 401 -35.91 33.26 -15.56
C PRO A 401 -34.90 34.22 -16.17
N ALA A 402 -34.95 34.41 -17.48
CA ALA A 402 -34.12 35.40 -18.16
C ALA A 402 -34.44 36.83 -17.68
N PRO A 403 -33.44 37.73 -17.54
CA PRO A 403 -33.69 39.12 -17.19
C PRO A 403 -34.53 39.81 -18.28
N ALA A 404 -35.45 40.69 -17.89
CA ALA A 404 -36.28 41.44 -18.83
C ALA A 404 -35.43 42.32 -19.77
N ALA A 405 -35.76 42.28 -21.06
CA ALA A 405 -35.05 43.04 -22.10
C ALA A 405 -35.15 44.56 -21.85
N PRO A 406 -34.07 45.33 -22.07
CA PRO A 406 -34.13 46.78 -21.97
C PRO A 406 -35.02 47.38 -23.08
N PRO A 407 -35.73 48.48 -22.80
CA PRO A 407 -36.66 49.08 -23.76
C PRO A 407 -35.91 49.64 -24.98
N ALA A 408 -36.51 49.45 -26.16
CA ALA A 408 -35.95 49.88 -27.44
C ALA A 408 -35.79 51.42 -27.52
N PRO A 409 -34.75 51.94 -28.19
CA PRO A 409 -34.55 53.37 -28.34
C PRO A 409 -35.64 53.99 -29.24
N ALA A 410 -36.16 55.15 -28.82
CA ALA A 410 -37.22 55.87 -29.50
C ALA A 410 -36.80 56.33 -30.92
N ALA A 411 -37.69 56.13 -31.89
CA ALA A 411 -37.50 56.59 -33.26
C ALA A 411 -37.54 58.13 -33.34
N PRO A 412 -36.70 58.77 -34.18
CA PRO A 412 -36.73 60.21 -34.36
C PRO A 412 -38.01 60.67 -35.07
N PRO A 413 -38.58 61.83 -34.70
CA PRO A 413 -39.81 62.33 -35.32
C PRO A 413 -39.56 62.75 -36.77
N ALA A 414 -40.46 62.32 -37.67
CA ALA A 414 -40.50 62.76 -39.04
C ALA A 414 -40.83 64.27 -39.11
N ALA A 415 -40.07 65.01 -39.92
CA ALA A 415 -40.35 66.41 -40.22
C ALA A 415 -41.69 66.55 -40.95
N ALA A 416 -42.55 67.43 -40.46
CA ALA A 416 -43.74 67.90 -41.17
C ALA A 416 -43.57 69.39 -41.49
N VAL A 417 -43.96 69.74 -42.71
CA VAL A 417 -44.04 71.07 -43.34
C VAL A 417 -44.89 72.04 -42.53
#